data_AF-A0A135Z515-F1
#
_entry.id   AF-A0A135Z515-F1
#
_cell.length_a   1.000
_cell.length_b   1.000
_cell.length_c   1.000
_cell.angle_alpha   90.00
_cell.angle_beta   90.00
_cell.angle_gamma   90.00
#
_symmetry.space_group_name_H-M   'P 1'
#
loop_
_entity.id
_entity.type
_entity.pdbx_description
1 polymer ?
#
loop_
_entity_poly.entity_id
_entity_poly.type
_entity_poly.pdbx_seq_one_letter_code
_entity_poly.pdbx_strand_id
1 'polypeptide(L)'
;MAYYETLATHKYLSWDHDVAFVQEIRQGAENNQIKQETRLALTDKGTNNNLSTDWLSYPFKKGENIVSILETSFPYLKERNDSILPFVELTQDNKHSILCSSYILANGMKIKQYLPIYETVVSYKNTRLRHDPLILSTGERVFYVKPNEVVAIVAE
;
A
#
# COMPACT_ATOMS: atom_id res chain seq x y z
N MET A 1 22.93 19.16 12.56
CA MET A 1 22.54 17.73 12.54
C MET A 1 21.03 17.68 12.47
N ALA A 2 20.46 17.13 11.40
CA ALA A 2 19.01 16.92 11.32
C ALA A 2 18.64 15.73 12.21
N TYR A 3 17.72 15.93 13.15
CA TYR A 3 17.17 14.87 13.98
C TYR A 3 15.96 14.29 13.26
N TYR A 4 15.90 12.96 13.12
CA TYR A 4 14.78 12.25 12.51
C TYR A 4 14.11 11.35 13.54
N GLU A 5 12.78 11.38 13.56
CA GLU A 5 11.92 10.53 14.37
C GLU A 5 11.11 9.60 13.46
N THR A 6 10.99 8.32 13.82
CA THR A 6 10.13 7.37 13.11
C THR A 6 8.68 7.66 13.45
N LEU A 7 7.87 7.98 12.44
CA LEU A 7 6.44 8.25 12.60
C LEU A 7 5.60 6.99 12.53
N ALA A 8 5.88 6.14 11.54
CA ALA A 8 5.06 4.99 11.24
C ALA A 8 5.88 3.86 10.60
N THR A 9 5.40 2.64 10.78
CA THR A 9 5.94 1.46 10.09
C THR A 9 4.78 0.59 9.65
N HIS A 10 4.62 0.46 8.34
CA HIS A 10 3.57 -0.34 7.73
C HIS A 10 4.14 -1.62 7.14
N LYS A 11 3.42 -2.73 7.30
CA LYS A 11 3.81 -4.03 6.75
C LYS A 11 2.81 -4.45 5.69
N TYR A 12 3.29 -4.96 4.58
CA TYR A 12 2.47 -5.37 3.46
C TYR A 12 2.84 -6.77 2.99
N LEU A 13 1.86 -7.49 2.47
CA LEU A 13 2.02 -8.82 1.87
C LEU A 13 1.29 -8.87 0.53
N SER A 14 1.92 -9.48 -0.47
CA SER A 14 1.32 -9.71 -1.78
C SER A 14 0.16 -10.69 -1.68
N TRP A 15 -0.71 -10.65 -2.69
CA TRP A 15 -1.87 -11.54 -2.78
C TRP A 15 -1.49 -13.02 -2.88
N ASP A 16 -0.39 -13.33 -3.56
CA ASP A 16 0.18 -14.68 -3.63
C ASP A 16 1.02 -15.07 -2.39
N HIS A 17 1.21 -14.15 -1.45
CA HIS A 17 1.97 -14.34 -0.19
C HIS A 17 3.48 -14.60 -0.37
N ASP A 18 4.02 -14.41 -1.58
CA ASP A 18 5.44 -14.61 -1.89
C ASP A 18 6.29 -13.38 -1.63
N VAL A 19 5.69 -12.19 -1.73
CA VAL A 19 6.40 -10.91 -1.61
C VAL A 19 5.85 -10.13 -0.42
N ALA A 20 6.72 -9.77 0.51
CA ALA A 20 6.38 -8.91 1.63
C ALA A 20 7.25 -7.65 1.58
N PHE A 21 6.71 -6.51 2.01
CA PHE A 21 7.55 -5.34 2.21
C PHE A 21 7.15 -4.55 3.44
N VAL A 22 8.11 -3.84 4.00
CA VAL A 22 7.95 -2.92 5.12
C VAL A 22 8.19 -1.52 4.60
N GLN A 23 7.26 -0.62 4.89
CA GLN A 23 7.41 0.81 4.69
C GLN A 23 7.71 1.47 6.03
N GLU A 24 8.88 2.08 6.14
CA GLU A 24 9.21 2.97 7.26
C GLU A 24 8.98 4.41 6.84
N ILE A 25 8.36 5.21 7.71
CA ILE A 25 8.17 6.65 7.50
C ILE A 25 8.82 7.38 8.66
N ARG A 26 9.71 8.32 8.35
CA ARG A 26 10.36 9.19 9.33
C ARG A 26 10.09 10.66 9.02
N GLN A 27 10.21 11.49 10.04
CA GLN A 27 10.10 12.94 9.94
C GLN A 27 11.32 13.58 10.56
N GLY A 28 11.85 14.60 9.88
CA GLY A 28 12.93 15.43 10.41
C GLY A 28 12.68 16.91 10.14
N ALA A 29 13.43 17.76 10.84
CA ALA A 29 13.46 19.19 10.59
C ALA A 29 14.77 19.56 9.89
N GLU A 30 14.66 20.14 8.70
CA GLU A 30 15.78 20.66 7.93
C GLU A 30 15.44 22.10 7.52
N ASN A 31 16.29 23.07 7.88
CA ASN A 31 16.08 24.49 7.57
C ASN A 31 14.69 25.05 7.99
N ASN A 32 14.22 24.70 9.20
CA ASN A 32 12.88 25.04 9.73
C ASN A 32 11.69 24.50 8.90
N GLN A 33 11.93 23.56 7.98
CA GLN A 33 10.87 22.86 7.25
C GLN A 33 10.77 21.41 7.74
N ILE A 34 9.54 20.96 7.97
CA ILE A 34 9.25 19.57 8.28
C ILE A 34 9.36 18.79 6.98
N LYS A 35 10.27 17.81 6.95
CA LYS A 35 10.45 16.90 5.82
C LYS A 35 10.10 15.50 6.28
N GLN A 36 9.26 14.81 5.50
CA GLN A 36 9.01 13.39 5.70
C GLN A 36 9.72 12.58 4.63
N GLU A 37 10.21 11.42 5.02
CA GLU A 37 10.91 10.50 4.15
C GLU A 37 10.44 9.08 4.42
N THR A 38 10.50 8.24 3.41
CA THR A 38 10.10 6.83 3.51
C THR A 38 11.15 5.91 2.94
N ARG A 39 11.29 4.73 3.54
CA ARG A 39 12.16 3.66 3.07
C ARG A 39 11.34 2.39 2.91
N LEU A 40 11.58 1.68 1.81
CA LEU A 40 10.95 0.38 1.54
C LEU A 40 11.97 -0.73 1.71
N ALA A 41 11.64 -1.75 2.49
CA ALA A 41 12.41 -2.98 2.61
C ALA A 41 11.56 -4.15 2.10
N LEU A 42 12.00 -4.80 1.03
CA LEU A 42 11.33 -5.88 0.31
C LEU A 42 11.97 -7.22 0.66
N THR A 43 11.14 -8.23 0.88
CA THR A 43 11.51 -9.63 1.00
C THR A 43 10.68 -10.44 0.00
N ASP A 44 11.34 -11.13 -0.91
CA ASP A 44 10.71 -12.03 -1.89
C ASP A 44 11.14 -13.47 -1.66
N LYS A 45 10.19 -14.33 -1.29
CA LYS A 45 10.43 -15.76 -1.00
C LYS A 45 10.83 -16.54 -2.24
N GLY A 46 10.33 -16.16 -3.43
CA GLY A 46 10.60 -16.88 -4.66
C GLY A 46 12.06 -16.74 -5.11
N THR A 47 12.67 -15.59 -4.80
CA THR A 47 14.04 -15.26 -5.20
C THR A 47 15.03 -15.24 -4.04
N ASN A 48 14.56 -15.35 -2.79
CA ASN A 48 15.34 -15.11 -1.57
C ASN A 48 16.03 -13.73 -1.55
N ASN A 49 15.47 -12.77 -2.28
CA ASN A 49 16.00 -11.41 -2.31
C ASN A 49 15.48 -10.63 -1.10
N ASN A 50 16.41 -9.98 -0.41
CA ASN A 50 16.14 -8.94 0.57
C ASN A 50 16.76 -7.65 0.04
N LEU A 51 15.91 -6.69 -0.33
CA LEU A 51 16.33 -5.44 -0.94
C LEU A 51 15.76 -4.27 -0.13
N SER A 52 16.49 -3.16 -0.07
CA SER A 52 15.96 -1.93 0.53
C SER A 52 16.29 -0.73 -0.34
N THR A 53 15.39 0.24 -0.33
CA THR A 53 15.64 1.54 -0.96
C THR A 53 16.47 2.43 -0.03
N ASP A 54 17.02 3.49 -0.59
CA ASP A 54 17.39 4.67 0.21
C ASP A 54 16.13 5.38 0.73
N TRP A 55 16.33 6.42 1.54
CA TRP A 55 15.25 7.29 1.99
C TRP A 55 14.73 8.14 0.84
N LEU A 56 13.45 7.95 0.51
CA LEU A 56 12.72 8.63 -0.55
C LEU A 56 11.86 9.75 0.04
N SER A 57 11.53 10.75 -0.77
CA SER A 57 10.63 11.84 -0.35
C SER A 57 9.22 11.31 -0.06
N TYR A 58 8.60 11.77 1.02
CA TYR A 58 7.22 11.47 1.39
C TYR A 58 6.50 12.77 1.83
N PRO A 59 5.20 12.95 1.54
CA PRO A 59 4.31 12.09 0.77
C PRO A 59 4.71 11.98 -0.72
N PHE A 60 4.22 10.93 -1.39
CA PHE A 60 4.47 10.72 -2.82
C PHE A 60 3.84 11.80 -3.70
N LYS A 61 4.35 11.96 -4.92
CA LYS A 61 3.81 12.97 -5.86
C LYS A 61 2.39 12.58 -6.29
N LYS A 62 1.66 13.54 -6.83
CA LYS A 62 0.30 13.31 -7.35
C LYS A 62 0.33 12.21 -8.43
N GLY A 63 -0.45 11.15 -8.22
CA GLY A 63 -0.53 9.99 -9.12
C GLY A 63 0.43 8.85 -8.76
N GLU A 64 1.42 9.09 -7.91
CA GLU A 64 2.25 8.05 -7.33
C GLU A 64 1.56 7.44 -6.10
N ASN A 65 1.76 6.15 -5.91
CA ASN A 65 1.37 5.40 -4.73
C ASN A 65 2.47 4.42 -4.31
N ILE A 66 2.32 3.83 -3.13
CA ILE A 66 3.31 2.93 -2.54
C ILE A 66 3.74 1.80 -3.48
N VAL A 67 2.81 1.22 -4.24
CA VAL A 67 3.08 0.13 -5.18
C VAL A 67 3.81 0.65 -6.41
N SER A 68 3.44 1.82 -6.95
CA SER A 68 4.18 2.41 -8.09
C SER A 68 5.63 2.77 -7.74
N ILE A 69 5.89 3.20 -6.49
CA ILE A 69 7.24 3.44 -6.00
C ILE A 69 7.99 2.12 -5.84
N LEU A 70 7.33 1.10 -5.27
CA LEU A 70 7.88 -0.24 -5.14
C LEU A 70 8.30 -0.83 -6.49
N GLU A 71 7.43 -0.75 -7.50
CA GLU A 71 7.70 -1.20 -8.87
C GLU A 71 8.79 -0.39 -9.57
N THR A 72 8.96 0.89 -9.21
CA THR A 72 10.05 1.72 -9.77
C THR A 72 11.39 1.35 -9.14
N SER A 73 11.41 1.09 -7.83
CA SER A 73 12.59 0.64 -7.10
C SER A 73 12.98 -0.82 -7.41
N PHE A 74 11.99 -1.68 -7.66
CA PHE A 74 12.16 -3.12 -7.91
C PHE A 74 11.42 -3.54 -9.20
N PRO A 75 11.96 -3.22 -10.40
CA PRO A 75 11.24 -3.38 -11.67
C PRO A 75 10.80 -4.81 -11.99
N TYR A 76 11.49 -5.83 -11.47
CA TYR A 76 11.15 -7.23 -11.69
C TYR A 76 9.76 -7.60 -11.14
N LEU A 77 9.21 -6.82 -10.20
CA LEU A 77 7.87 -7.05 -9.68
C LEU A 77 6.79 -6.79 -10.74
N LYS A 78 7.04 -5.89 -11.71
CA LYS A 78 6.06 -5.53 -12.76
C LYS A 78 5.65 -6.74 -13.60
N GLU A 79 6.58 -7.68 -13.81
CA GLU A 79 6.34 -8.90 -14.58
C GLU A 79 5.42 -9.89 -13.85
N ARG A 80 5.25 -9.72 -12.53
CA ARG A 80 4.43 -10.58 -11.66
C ARG A 80 3.12 -9.94 -11.21
N ASN A 81 2.77 -8.76 -11.73
CA ASN A 81 1.67 -7.94 -11.23
C ASN A 81 0.33 -8.70 -11.09
N ASP A 82 0.01 -9.59 -12.03
CA ASP A 82 -1.24 -10.35 -12.00
C ASP A 82 -1.34 -11.31 -10.79
N SER A 83 -0.20 -11.83 -10.30
CA SER A 83 -0.16 -12.75 -9.15
C SER A 83 0.00 -12.02 -7.82
N ILE A 84 0.85 -10.98 -7.77
CA ILE A 84 1.23 -10.33 -6.51
C ILE A 84 0.21 -9.29 -6.05
N LEU A 85 -0.56 -8.68 -6.96
CA LEU A 85 -1.50 -7.63 -6.61
C LEU A 85 -2.86 -8.18 -6.16
N PRO A 86 -3.55 -7.48 -5.25
CA PRO A 86 -3.11 -6.28 -4.53
C PRO A 86 -2.20 -6.63 -3.35
N PHE A 87 -1.35 -5.68 -2.94
CA PHE A 87 -0.67 -5.75 -1.66
C PHE A 87 -1.63 -5.43 -0.51
N VAL A 88 -1.68 -6.27 0.51
CA VAL A 88 -2.55 -6.10 1.68
C VAL A 88 -1.72 -5.65 2.87
N GLU A 89 -2.13 -4.59 3.53
CA GLU A 89 -1.51 -4.13 4.77
C GLU A 89 -1.82 -5.09 5.92
N LEU A 90 -0.78 -5.45 6.67
CA LEU A 90 -0.82 -6.35 7.82
C LEU A 90 -0.47 -5.63 9.13
N THR A 91 -0.33 -4.31 9.10
CA THR A 91 -0.05 -3.50 10.29
C THR A 91 -1.19 -3.68 11.29
N GLN A 92 -0.93 -4.40 12.38
CA GLN A 92 -1.87 -4.50 13.48
C GLN A 92 -1.65 -3.30 14.40
N ASP A 93 -2.63 -2.41 14.45
CA ASP A 93 -2.67 -1.40 15.50
C ASP A 93 -3.39 -2.02 16.71
N ASN A 94 -2.61 -2.42 17.72
CA ASN A 94 -3.04 -3.26 18.84
C ASN A 94 -4.07 -2.61 19.79
N LYS A 95 -4.67 -1.48 19.43
CA LYS A 95 -5.46 -0.67 20.37
C LYS A 95 -6.96 -0.64 20.09
N HIS A 96 -7.44 -0.69 18.85
CA HIS A 96 -8.86 -0.78 18.55
C HIS A 96 -9.09 -1.50 17.22
N SER A 97 -10.25 -2.15 17.04
CA SER A 97 -10.66 -2.65 15.72
C SER A 97 -10.72 -1.45 14.77
N ILE A 98 -9.70 -1.33 13.91
CA ILE A 98 -9.64 -0.29 12.88
C ILE A 98 -10.89 -0.46 12.01
N LEU A 99 -11.84 0.48 12.14
CA LEU A 99 -13.14 0.41 11.47
C LEU A 99 -13.09 0.92 10.02
N CYS A 100 -11.90 1.30 9.55
CA CYS A 100 -11.71 1.86 8.22
C CYS A 100 -10.56 1.15 7.51
N SER A 101 -10.73 1.03 6.20
CA SER A 101 -9.69 0.54 5.29
C SER A 101 -9.80 1.34 3.99
N SER A 102 -8.89 1.12 3.05
CA SER A 102 -8.97 1.79 1.75
C SER A 102 -8.46 0.91 0.64
N TYR A 103 -9.07 1.05 -0.53
CA TYR A 103 -8.48 0.60 -1.78
C TYR A 103 -7.58 1.69 -2.34
N ILE A 104 -6.36 1.33 -2.72
CA ILE A 104 -5.47 2.16 -3.54
C ILE A 104 -5.55 1.63 -4.95
N LEU A 105 -5.85 2.51 -5.90
CA LEU A 105 -5.96 2.18 -7.32
C LEU A 105 -4.65 2.46 -8.06
N ALA A 106 -4.46 1.82 -9.21
CA ALA A 106 -3.26 1.98 -10.04
C ALA A 106 -2.97 3.44 -10.45
N ASN A 107 -4.01 4.27 -10.57
CA ASN A 107 -3.89 5.71 -10.86
C ASN A 107 -3.53 6.57 -9.63
N GLY A 108 -3.26 5.94 -8.49
CA GLY A 108 -2.93 6.61 -7.22
C GLY A 108 -4.13 7.10 -6.41
N MET A 109 -5.36 6.89 -6.87
CA MET A 109 -6.55 7.25 -6.12
C MET A 109 -6.72 6.32 -4.91
N LYS A 110 -6.93 6.91 -3.73
CA LYS A 110 -7.28 6.19 -2.50
C LYS A 110 -8.77 6.34 -2.23
N ILE A 111 -9.50 5.23 -2.12
CA ILE A 111 -10.94 5.23 -1.80
C ILE A 111 -11.17 4.54 -0.47
N LYS A 112 -11.61 5.32 0.52
CA LYS A 112 -11.92 4.85 1.88
C LYS A 112 -13.15 3.94 1.89
N GLN A 113 -13.01 2.85 2.63
CA GLN A 113 -14.08 1.93 3.02
C GLN A 113 -14.30 2.08 4.52
N TYR A 114 -15.54 2.29 4.93
CA TYR A 114 -15.92 2.32 6.36
C TYR A 114 -16.14 0.89 6.87
N LEU A 115 -15.20 0.01 6.54
CA LEU A 115 -15.18 -1.40 6.92
C LEU A 115 -13.77 -1.77 7.41
N PRO A 116 -13.65 -2.69 8.39
CA PRO A 116 -12.37 -3.24 8.77
C PRO A 116 -11.63 -3.89 7.59
N ILE A 117 -10.30 -3.84 7.61
CA ILE A 117 -9.47 -4.36 6.52
C ILE A 117 -9.75 -5.83 6.19
N TYR A 118 -10.04 -6.66 7.21
CA TYR A 118 -10.40 -8.06 7.02
C TYR A 118 -11.65 -8.22 6.13
N GLU A 119 -12.71 -7.46 6.42
CA GLU A 119 -13.95 -7.51 5.64
C GLU A 119 -13.73 -7.00 4.21
N THR A 120 -12.93 -5.94 4.05
CA THR A 120 -12.54 -5.42 2.74
C THR A 120 -11.77 -6.45 1.92
N VAL A 121 -10.83 -7.17 2.53
CA VAL A 121 -10.07 -8.26 1.87
C VAL A 121 -11.00 -9.41 1.45
N VAL A 122 -11.93 -9.83 2.32
CA VAL A 122 -12.91 -10.89 2.00
C VAL A 122 -13.83 -10.45 0.86
N SER A 123 -14.33 -9.21 0.90
CA SER A 123 -15.16 -8.64 -0.15
C SER A 123 -14.42 -8.58 -1.49
N TYR A 124 -13.17 -8.12 -1.47
CA TYR A 124 -12.30 -8.09 -2.65
C TYR A 124 -12.08 -9.50 -3.22
N LYS A 125 -11.75 -10.49 -2.38
CA LYS A 125 -11.56 -11.89 -2.78
C LYS A 125 -12.78 -12.42 -3.52
N ASN A 126 -13.96 -12.24 -2.95
CA ASN A 126 -15.21 -12.72 -3.54
C ASN A 126 -15.52 -12.03 -4.87
N THR A 127 -15.29 -10.73 -4.95
CA THR A 127 -15.49 -9.93 -6.18
C THR A 127 -14.53 -10.36 -7.28
N ARG A 128 -13.25 -10.59 -6.94
CA ARG A 128 -12.23 -11.11 -7.88
C ARG A 128 -12.59 -12.50 -8.40
N LEU A 129 -13.08 -13.40 -7.53
CA LEU A 129 -13.50 -14.76 -7.92
C LEU A 129 -14.72 -14.77 -8.86
N ARG A 130 -15.64 -13.81 -8.69
CA ARG A 130 -16.82 -13.68 -9.56
C ARG A 130 -16.55 -12.87 -10.83
N HIS A 131 -15.38 -12.24 -10.94
CA HIS A 131 -15.04 -11.29 -12.01
C HIS A 131 -15.99 -10.08 -12.08
N ASP A 132 -16.60 -9.72 -10.95
CA ASP A 132 -17.48 -8.55 -10.84
C ASP A 132 -16.66 -7.25 -10.70
N PRO A 133 -17.18 -6.10 -11.13
CA PRO A 133 -16.60 -4.81 -10.75
C PRO A 133 -16.85 -4.50 -9.27
N LEU A 134 -15.87 -3.89 -8.62
CA LEU A 134 -16.02 -3.24 -7.33
C LEU A 134 -16.79 -1.93 -7.51
N ILE A 135 -17.86 -1.76 -6.73
CA ILE A 135 -18.61 -0.50 -6.67
C ILE A 135 -18.06 0.28 -5.48
N LEU A 136 -17.25 1.30 -5.76
CA LEU A 136 -16.58 2.10 -4.74
C LEU A 136 -17.16 3.52 -4.73
N SER A 137 -17.29 4.13 -3.55
CA SER A 137 -17.85 5.49 -3.42
C SER A 137 -16.92 6.37 -2.60
N THR A 138 -16.74 7.62 -3.05
CA THR A 138 -16.10 8.67 -2.26
C THR A 138 -17.10 9.53 -1.48
N GLY A 139 -18.39 9.17 -1.52
CA GLY A 139 -19.50 9.99 -1.03
C GLY A 139 -20.00 11.01 -2.06
N GLU A 140 -19.10 11.56 -2.88
CA GLU A 140 -19.46 12.48 -3.97
C GLU A 140 -19.68 11.78 -5.32
N ARG A 141 -18.93 10.70 -5.57
CA ARG A 141 -18.94 9.96 -6.83
C ARG A 141 -18.88 8.46 -6.59
N VAL A 142 -19.50 7.72 -7.49
CA VAL A 142 -19.45 6.25 -7.55
C VAL A 142 -18.55 5.82 -8.70
N PHE A 143 -17.68 4.86 -8.42
CA PHE A 143 -16.71 4.30 -9.33
C PHE A 143 -16.98 2.81 -9.52
N TYR A 144 -16.89 2.35 -10.76
CA TYR A 144 -16.92 0.93 -11.11
C TYR A 144 -15.50 0.53 -11.45
N VAL A 145 -14.86 -0.19 -10.53
CA VAL A 145 -13.42 -0.49 -10.57
C VAL A 145 -13.24 -1.98 -10.78
N LYS A 146 -12.47 -2.39 -11.78
CA LYS A 146 -12.13 -3.81 -11.95
C LYS A 146 -11.16 -4.24 -10.86
N PRO A 147 -11.23 -5.51 -10.38
CA PRO A 147 -10.32 -5.98 -9.34
C PRO A 147 -8.83 -5.77 -9.64
N ASN A 148 -8.40 -5.87 -10.91
CA ASN A 148 -7.02 -5.68 -11.33
C ASN A 148 -6.55 -4.21 -11.30
N GLU A 149 -7.45 -3.24 -11.15
CA GLU A 149 -7.10 -1.83 -10.98
C GLU A 149 -6.74 -1.49 -9.53
N VAL A 150 -7.03 -2.39 -8.57
CA VAL A 150 -6.65 -2.25 -7.17
C VAL A 150 -5.22 -2.75 -6.99
N VAL A 151 -4.34 -1.86 -6.55
CA VAL A 151 -2.92 -2.18 -6.32
C VAL A 151 -2.61 -2.45 -4.86
N ALA A 152 -3.36 -1.86 -3.92
CA ALA A 152 -3.21 -2.16 -2.50
C ALA A 152 -4.52 -2.02 -1.71
N ILE A 153 -4.60 -2.75 -0.60
CA ILE A 153 -5.64 -2.65 0.43
C ILE A 153 -4.97 -2.27 1.74
N VAL A 154 -5.30 -1.11 2.29
CA VAL A 154 -4.60 -0.51 3.44
C VAL A 154 -5.54 -0.25 4.61
N ALA A 155 -5.00 -0.27 5.82
CA ALA A 155 -5.75 0.07 7.04
C ALA A 155 -5.75 1.60 7.24
N GLU A 156 -6.78 2.15 7.91
CA GLU A 156 -6.88 3.59 8.21
C GLU A 156 -7.27 3.93 9.63
#